data_AF-A0AB37UAB4-F1
#
_entry.id   AF-A0AB37UAB4-F1
#
_cell.length_a   1.000
_cell.length_b   1.000
_cell.length_c   1.000
_cell.angle_alpha   90.00
_cell.angle_beta   90.00
_cell.angle_gamma   90.00
#
_symmetry.space_group_name_H-M   'P 1'
#
loop_
_entity.id
_entity.type
_entity.pdbx_description
1 polymer ?
#
loop_
_entity_poly.entity_id
_entity_poly.type
_entity_poly.pdbx_seq_one_letter_code
_entity_poly.pdbx_strand_id
1 'polypeptide(L)'
;MKKPFAFKVENIEGDEVAIVPSLEKAIAAAKNDLKYGHSPNYITVTAYYEDGQTEEVDLSSYIAEPPTEEEAKEFIRKKRKEIQEAEENAQNLKNLRIASVAKLHGIGLVDVTSTVSDEELIKQYISNKPRAWKN
;
A
#
# COMPACT_ATOMS: atom_id res chain seq x y z
N MET A 1 -15.41 -6.74 29.88
CA MET A 1 -14.10 -6.20 29.45
C MET A 1 -14.02 -4.75 29.93
N LYS A 2 -12.89 -4.31 30.48
CA LYS A 2 -12.68 -2.88 30.79
C LYS A 2 -12.63 -2.11 29.46
N LYS A 3 -13.19 -0.90 29.44
CA LYS A 3 -13.19 -0.05 28.25
C LYS A 3 -11.95 0.85 28.28
N PRO A 4 -11.21 0.99 27.17
CA PRO A 4 -10.14 1.98 27.09
C PRO A 4 -10.69 3.40 27.30
N PHE A 5 -9.94 4.25 27.98
CA PHE A 5 -10.30 5.67 28.14
C PHE A 5 -9.62 6.55 27.08
N ALA A 6 -8.52 6.11 26.50
CA ALA A 6 -7.79 6.81 25.45
C ALA A 6 -7.12 5.85 24.47
N PHE A 7 -6.84 6.37 23.29
CA PHE A 7 -6.11 5.70 22.22
C PHE A 7 -5.03 6.64 21.70
N LYS A 8 -3.79 6.16 21.66
CA LYS A 8 -2.66 6.83 21.02
C LYS A 8 -2.45 6.25 19.64
N VAL A 9 -2.20 7.10 18.66
CA VAL A 9 -1.86 6.74 17.28
C VAL A 9 -0.44 7.20 17.03
N GLU A 10 0.42 6.27 16.62
CA GLU A 10 1.83 6.53 16.32
C GLU A 10 2.15 6.02 14.92
N ASN A 11 3.06 6.70 14.22
CA ASN A 11 3.64 6.18 13.00
C ASN A 11 4.82 5.25 13.30
N ILE A 12 5.35 4.57 12.28
CA ILE A 12 6.50 3.64 12.41
C ILE A 12 7.79 4.34 12.90
N GLU A 13 7.88 5.66 12.75
CA GLU A 13 9.01 6.47 13.23
C GLU A 13 8.86 6.82 14.72
N GLY A 14 7.71 6.48 15.33
CA GLY A 14 7.40 6.76 16.73
C GLY A 14 6.84 8.16 16.96
N ASP A 15 6.52 8.91 15.90
CA ASP A 15 5.89 10.21 16.05
C ASP A 15 4.43 10.05 16.45
N GLU A 16 4.02 10.82 17.46
CA GLU A 16 2.63 10.86 17.90
C GLU A 16 1.78 11.58 16.85
N VAL A 17 0.89 10.83 16.21
CA VAL A 17 -0.08 11.34 15.24
C VAL A 17 -1.27 11.96 15.97
N ALA A 18 -1.81 11.26 16.98
CA ALA A 18 -2.95 11.73 17.76
C ALA A 18 -3.13 10.98 19.08
N ILE A 19 -3.75 11.65 20.07
CA ILE A 19 -4.36 11.02 21.24
C ILE A 19 -5.86 11.35 21.25
N VAL A 20 -6.71 10.33 21.30
CA VAL A 20 -8.17 10.47 21.15
C VAL A 20 -8.95 9.55 22.09
N PRO A 21 -10.18 9.92 22.48
CA PRO A 21 -10.95 9.20 23.49
C PRO A 21 -11.71 7.96 22.96
N SER A 22 -11.62 7.65 21.66
CA SER A 22 -12.32 6.50 21.08
C SER A 22 -11.55 5.88 19.92
N LEU A 23 -11.74 4.56 19.73
CA LEU A 23 -11.12 3.81 18.64
C LEU A 23 -11.51 4.38 17.27
N GLU A 24 -12.79 4.71 17.04
CA GLU A 24 -13.24 5.29 15.77
C GLU A 24 -12.48 6.57 15.40
N LYS A 25 -12.20 7.43 16.38
CA LYS A 25 -11.39 8.63 16.16
C LYS A 25 -9.93 8.29 15.89
N ALA A 26 -9.39 7.25 16.53
CA ALA A 26 -8.03 6.79 16.30
C ALA A 26 -7.86 6.27 14.88
N ILE A 27 -8.80 5.45 14.40
CA ILE A 27 -8.85 4.96 13.02
C ILE A 27 -9.00 6.12 12.03
N ALA A 28 -9.84 7.13 12.34
CA ALA A 28 -9.97 8.31 11.49
C ALA A 28 -8.69 9.15 11.43
N ALA A 29 -7.97 9.30 12.55
CA ALA A 29 -6.67 9.96 12.59
C ALA A 29 -5.63 9.18 11.77
N ALA A 30 -5.54 7.86 11.97
CA ALA A 30 -4.67 6.98 11.19
C ALA A 30 -4.95 7.08 9.69
N LYS A 31 -6.22 7.04 9.27
CA LYS A 31 -6.62 7.23 7.86
C LYS A 31 -6.22 8.60 7.30
N ASN A 32 -6.27 9.67 8.10
CA ASN A 32 -5.96 11.03 7.64
C ASN A 32 -4.46 11.29 7.53
N ASP A 33 -3.65 10.78 8.45
CA ASP A 33 -2.19 10.82 8.35
C ASP A 33 -1.72 10.16 7.03
N LEU A 34 -2.44 9.11 6.62
CA LEU A 34 -2.11 8.33 5.43
C LEU A 34 -2.58 8.94 4.11
N LYS A 35 -3.30 10.07 4.12
CA LYS A 35 -3.50 10.89 2.91
C LYS A 35 -2.18 11.44 2.35
N TYR A 36 -1.09 11.38 3.12
CA TYR A 36 0.26 11.73 2.68
C TYR A 36 1.07 10.55 2.09
N GLY A 37 0.46 9.36 1.91
CA GLY A 37 1.01 8.30 1.07
C GLY A 37 1.61 7.08 1.77
N HIS A 38 1.42 6.91 3.08
CA HIS A 38 1.90 5.70 3.78
C HIS A 38 0.83 4.60 3.86
N SER A 39 1.27 3.36 4.06
CA SER A 39 0.40 2.18 4.19
C SER A 39 -0.17 2.08 5.62
N PRO A 40 -1.35 1.48 5.85
CA PRO A 40 -1.88 1.18 7.19
C PRO A 40 -0.89 0.41 8.08
N ASN A 41 0.03 -0.35 7.49
CA ASN A 41 1.08 -1.07 8.22
C ASN A 41 2.13 -0.13 8.86
N TYR A 42 2.05 1.19 8.61
CA TYR A 42 2.94 2.20 9.17
C TYR A 42 2.35 2.85 10.44
N ILE A 43 1.17 2.42 10.90
CA ILE A 43 0.50 2.99 12.06
C ILE A 43 0.32 1.93 13.14
N THR A 44 0.62 2.31 14.37
CA THR A 44 0.27 1.57 15.58
C THR A 44 -0.81 2.34 16.34
N VAL A 45 -1.81 1.63 16.86
CA VAL A 45 -2.83 2.19 17.74
C VAL A 45 -2.76 1.49 19.09
N THR A 46 -2.47 2.24 20.15
CA THR A 46 -2.38 1.72 21.52
C THR A 46 -3.56 2.21 22.34
N ALA A 47 -4.33 1.29 22.91
CA ALA A 47 -5.40 1.54 23.86
C ALA A 47 -4.85 1.66 25.28
N TYR A 48 -5.37 2.62 26.05
CA TYR A 48 -4.98 2.89 27.45
C TYR A 48 -6.17 2.67 28.39
N TYR A 49 -5.90 2.02 29.52
CA TYR A 49 -6.90 1.66 30.53
C TYR A 49 -6.60 2.32 31.88
N GLU A 50 -7.65 2.56 32.67
CA GLU A 50 -7.58 3.27 33.97
C GLU A 50 -6.68 2.59 35.01
N ASP A 51 -6.42 1.29 34.85
CA ASP A 51 -5.50 0.52 35.70
C ASP A 51 -4.04 0.61 35.25
N GLY A 52 -3.74 1.47 34.27
CA GLY A 52 -2.40 1.67 33.72
C GLY A 52 -1.99 0.61 32.69
N GLN A 53 -2.86 -0.33 32.35
CA GLN A 53 -2.58 -1.28 31.27
C GLN A 53 -2.67 -0.62 29.89
N THR A 54 -1.93 -1.18 28.94
CA THR A 54 -1.97 -0.79 27.54
C THR A 54 -2.08 -2.01 26.64
N GLU A 55 -2.75 -1.86 25.51
CA GLU A 55 -2.93 -2.92 24.53
C GLU A 55 -2.79 -2.36 23.12
N GLU A 56 -2.07 -3.06 22.25
CA GLU A 56 -2.06 -2.73 20.82
C GLU A 56 -3.36 -3.23 20.18
N VAL A 57 -4.03 -2.35 19.45
CA VAL A 57 -5.29 -2.66 18.79
C VAL A 57 -5.00 -3.37 17.47
N ASP A 58 -5.61 -4.54 17.26
CA ASP A 58 -5.56 -5.21 15.94
C ASP A 58 -6.34 -4.41 14.90
N LEU A 59 -5.61 -3.88 13.91
CA LEU A 59 -6.16 -3.06 12.83
C LEU A 59 -6.57 -3.89 11.61
N SER A 60 -6.35 -5.21 11.61
CA SER A 60 -6.57 -6.10 10.46
C SER A 60 -7.96 -5.94 9.82
N SER A 61 -8.99 -5.77 10.65
CA SER A 61 -10.38 -5.60 10.19
C SER A 61 -10.63 -4.29 9.44
N TYR A 62 -9.82 -3.25 9.69
CA TYR A 62 -9.89 -1.92 9.07
C TYR A 62 -8.98 -1.79 7.83
N ILE A 63 -8.13 -2.79 7.57
CA ILE A 63 -7.20 -2.80 6.46
C ILE A 63 -7.82 -3.62 5.32
N ALA A 64 -7.80 -3.06 4.11
CA ALA A 64 -8.25 -3.76 2.90
C ALA A 64 -7.37 -4.98 2.63
N GLU A 65 -7.97 -6.02 2.07
CA GLU A 65 -7.23 -7.19 1.63
C GLU A 65 -6.19 -6.80 0.56
N PRO A 66 -5.04 -7.50 0.51
CA PRO A 66 -4.10 -7.30 -0.58
C PRO A 66 -4.75 -7.72 -1.91
N PRO A 67 -4.17 -7.30 -3.07
CA PRO A 67 -4.68 -7.72 -4.36
C PRO A 67 -4.75 -9.24 -4.50
N THR A 68 -5.75 -9.71 -5.23
CA THR A 68 -5.84 -11.12 -5.61
C THR A 68 -4.79 -11.48 -6.65
N GLU A 69 -4.55 -12.78 -6.84
CA GLU A 69 -3.63 -13.28 -7.87
C GLU A 69 -4.10 -12.88 -9.28
N GLU A 70 -5.41 -12.92 -9.52
CA GLU A 70 -6.06 -12.51 -10.76
C GLU A 70 -5.87 -11.02 -11.03
N GLU A 71 -6.06 -10.16 -10.02
CA GLU A 71 -5.82 -8.72 -10.14
C GLU A 71 -4.34 -8.42 -10.44
N ALA A 72 -3.43 -9.16 -9.82
CA ALA A 72 -2.00 -9.04 -10.08
C ALA A 72 -1.64 -9.49 -11.50
N LYS A 73 -2.18 -10.61 -11.97
CA LYS A 73 -2.03 -11.12 -13.34
C LYS A 73 -2.53 -10.10 -14.36
N GLU A 74 -3.71 -9.54 -14.15
CA GLU A 74 -4.29 -8.54 -15.03
C GLU A 74 -3.41 -7.28 -15.10
N PHE A 75 -2.93 -6.80 -13.95
CA PHE A 75 -2.01 -5.67 -13.88
C PHE A 75 -0.74 -5.91 -14.70
N ILE A 76 -0.05 -7.03 -14.47
CA ILE A 76 1.22 -7.36 -15.16
C ILE A 76 0.98 -7.48 -16.67
N ARG A 77 -0.08 -8.20 -17.08
CA ARG A 77 -0.44 -8.36 -18.50
C ARG A 77 -0.70 -7.02 -19.16
N LYS A 78 -1.49 -6.15 -18.51
CA LYS A 78 -1.80 -4.81 -19.03
C LYS A 78 -0.54 -3.98 -19.21
N LYS A 79 0.35 -3.97 -18.20
CA LYS A 79 1.60 -3.21 -18.25
C LYS A 79 2.55 -3.70 -19.34
N ARG A 80 2.69 -5.00 -19.54
CA ARG A 80 3.50 -5.53 -20.64
C ARG A 80 2.93 -5.14 -22.01
N LYS A 81 1.60 -5.18 -22.17
CA LYS A 81 0.94 -4.74 -23.42
C LYS A 81 1.18 -3.26 -23.71
N GLU A 82 1.05 -2.40 -22.70
CA GLU A 82 1.34 -0.95 -22.83
C GLU A 82 2.79 -0.71 -23.27
N ILE A 83 3.75 -1.45 -22.72
CA ILE A 83 5.17 -1.34 -23.09
C ILE A 83 5.40 -1.81 -24.53
N GLN A 84 4.82 -2.94 -24.92
CA GLN A 84 4.94 -3.47 -26.28
C GLN A 84 4.38 -2.48 -27.32
N GLU A 85 3.19 -1.94 -27.08
CA GLU A 85 2.57 -0.95 -27.97
C GLU A 85 3.40 0.34 -28.06
N ALA A 86 4.03 0.76 -26.96
CA ALA A 86 4.94 1.91 -26.96
C ALA A 86 6.24 1.63 -27.74
N GLU A 87 6.78 0.42 -27.68
CA GLU A 87 7.95 0.00 -28.46
C GLU A 87 7.65 -0.03 -29.97
N GLU A 88 6.51 -0.61 -30.37
CA GLU A 88 6.06 -0.63 -31.77
C GLU A 88 5.85 0.81 -32.31
N ASN A 89 5.20 1.67 -31.52
CA ASN A 89 5.01 3.07 -31.89
C ASN A 89 6.34 3.85 -31.97
N ALA A 90 7.28 3.58 -31.05
CA ALA A 90 8.61 4.19 -31.09
C ALA A 90 9.37 3.84 -32.37
N GLN A 91 9.23 2.61 -32.88
CA GLN A 91 9.82 2.19 -34.15
C GLN A 91 9.17 2.91 -35.34
N ASN A 92 7.83 2.93 -35.39
CA ASN A 92 7.07 3.60 -36.46
C ASN A 92 7.39 5.10 -36.55
N LEU A 93 7.55 5.76 -35.40
CA LEU A 93 7.87 7.19 -35.31
C LEU A 93 9.38 7.48 -35.35
N LYS A 94 10.24 6.45 -35.43
CA LYS A 94 11.71 6.56 -35.30
C LYS A 94 12.15 7.36 -34.06
N ASN A 95 11.45 7.19 -32.94
CA ASN A 95 11.69 7.92 -31.70
C ASN A 95 11.85 6.98 -30.50
N LEU A 96 13.10 6.59 -30.23
CA LEU A 96 13.48 5.65 -29.18
C LEU A 96 13.22 6.16 -27.74
N ARG A 97 12.98 7.47 -27.55
CA ARG A 97 12.68 8.03 -26.23
C ARG A 97 11.32 7.54 -25.71
N ILE A 98 10.37 7.29 -26.60
CA ILE A 98 9.03 6.78 -26.25
C ILE A 98 9.13 5.40 -25.59
N ALA A 99 9.88 4.47 -26.20
CA ALA A 99 10.12 3.14 -25.64
C ALA A 99 10.84 3.19 -24.28
N SER A 100 11.81 4.11 -24.13
CA SER A 100 12.56 4.26 -22.88
C SER A 100 11.67 4.73 -21.72
N VAL A 101 10.78 5.69 -21.98
CA VAL A 101 9.82 6.19 -20.98
C VAL A 101 8.81 5.11 -20.61
N ALA A 102 8.31 4.34 -21.58
CA ALA A 102 7.38 3.24 -21.32
C ALA A 102 7.99 2.16 -20.42
N LYS A 103 9.27 1.79 -20.65
CA LYS A 103 10.01 0.86 -19.77
C LYS A 103 10.14 1.39 -18.35
N LEU A 104 10.49 2.67 -18.17
CA LEU A 104 10.54 3.29 -16.84
C LEU A 104 9.17 3.25 -16.14
N HIS A 105 8.07 3.47 -16.87
CA HIS A 105 6.72 3.31 -16.32
C HIS A 105 6.34 1.86 -15.97
N GLY A 106 7.04 0.88 -16.54
CA GLY A 106 6.96 -0.54 -16.17
C GLY A 106 7.71 -0.88 -14.87
N ILE A 107 8.52 0.04 -14.36
CA ILE A 107 9.32 -0.12 -13.14
C ILE A 107 8.64 0.71 -12.05
N GLY A 108 7.82 0.04 -11.23
CA GLY A 108 7.07 0.66 -10.13
C GLY A 108 7.03 -0.24 -8.91
N LEU A 109 5.83 -0.64 -8.46
CA LEU A 109 5.66 -1.65 -7.41
C LEU A 109 6.36 -2.98 -7.76
N VAL A 110 6.51 -3.26 -9.05
CA VAL A 110 7.31 -4.35 -9.61
C VAL A 110 7.97 -3.87 -10.90
N ASP A 111 9.09 -4.48 -11.27
CA ASP A 111 9.70 -4.33 -12.59
C ASP A 111 9.12 -5.38 -13.56
N VAL A 112 8.08 -4.98 -14.30
CA VAL A 112 7.42 -5.89 -15.26
C VAL A 112 8.27 -6.15 -16.52
N THR A 113 9.40 -5.45 -16.68
CA THR A 113 10.37 -5.65 -17.77
C THR A 113 11.45 -6.68 -17.43
N SER A 114 11.54 -7.09 -16.17
CA SER A 114 12.50 -8.09 -15.72
C SER A 114 12.23 -9.46 -16.34
N THR A 115 13.28 -10.30 -16.35
CA THR A 115 13.23 -11.65 -16.90
C THR A 115 12.77 -12.71 -15.89
N VAL A 116 12.28 -12.29 -14.72
CA VAL A 116 11.77 -13.22 -13.70
C VAL A 116 10.42 -13.79 -14.13
N SER A 117 10.01 -14.90 -13.51
CA SER A 117 8.74 -15.54 -13.87
C SER A 117 7.54 -14.68 -13.47
N ASP A 118 6.42 -14.85 -14.18
CA ASP A 118 5.18 -14.15 -13.88
C ASP A 118 4.67 -14.47 -12.46
N GLU A 119 4.87 -15.70 -11.99
CA GLU A 119 4.55 -16.10 -10.61
C GLU A 119 5.33 -15.25 -9.59
N GLU A 120 6.60 -14.97 -9.85
CA GLU A 120 7.43 -14.16 -8.96
C GLU A 120 7.02 -12.68 -9.02
N LEU A 121 6.74 -12.15 -10.21
CA LEU A 121 6.21 -10.79 -10.37
C LEU A 121 4.86 -10.59 -9.66
N ILE A 122 3.99 -11.60 -9.71
CA ILE A 122 2.69 -11.58 -9.03
C ILE A 122 2.90 -11.48 -7.51
N LYS A 123 3.76 -12.35 -6.95
CA LYS A 123 4.08 -12.33 -5.51
C LYS A 123 4.66 -10.98 -5.08
N GLN A 124 5.60 -10.46 -5.86
CA GLN A 124 6.21 -9.15 -5.59
C GLN A 124 5.17 -8.03 -5.66
N TYR A 125 4.26 -8.04 -6.64
CA TYR A 125 3.23 -7.02 -6.75
C TYR A 125 2.26 -7.04 -5.58
N ILE A 126 1.79 -8.23 -5.18
CA ILE A 126 0.89 -8.40 -4.03
C ILE A 126 1.58 -7.95 -2.73
N SER A 127 2.87 -8.27 -2.57
CA SER A 127 3.66 -7.90 -1.40
C SER A 127 3.99 -6.41 -1.34
N ASN A 128 4.39 -5.82 -2.48
CA ASN A 128 4.88 -4.45 -2.54
C ASN A 128 3.75 -3.43 -2.61
N LYS A 129 2.54 -3.81 -3.05
CA LYS A 129 1.41 -2.89 -3.09
C LYS A 129 1.05 -2.50 -1.66
N PRO A 130 1.15 -1.21 -1.28
CA PRO A 130 0.71 -0.75 0.02
C PRO A 130 -0.74 -1.21 0.25
N ARG A 131 -1.00 -1.84 1.40
CA ARG A 131 -2.38 -2.09 1.80
C ARG A 131 -3.10 -0.75 1.89
N ALA A 132 -4.40 -0.73 1.62
CA ALA A 132 -5.24 0.44 1.81
C ALA A 132 -6.08 0.28 3.07
N TRP A 133 -6.62 1.36 3.62
CA TRP A 133 -7.71 1.22 4.59
C TRP A 133 -8.99 0.83 3.88
N LYS A 134 -9.83 0.03 4.54
CA LYS A 134 -11.23 -0.11 4.16
C LYS A 134 -11.91 1.24 4.35
N ASN A 135 -12.75 1.62 3.38
CA ASN A 135 -13.56 2.84 3.46
C ASN A 135 -14.51 2.77 4.66
#